data_AF-Q11ZW3-F1
#
_entry.id   AF-Q11ZW3-F1
#
_cell.length_a   1.000
_cell.length_b   1.000
_cell.length_c   1.000
_cell.angle_alpha   90.00
_cell.angle_beta   90.00
_cell.angle_gamma   90.00
#
_symmetry.space_group_name_H-M   'P 1'
#
loop_
_entity.id
_entity.type
_entity.pdbx_description
1 polymer ?
#
loop_
_entity_poly.entity_id
_entity_poly.type
_entity_poly.pdbx_seq_one_letter_code
_entity_poly.pdbx_strand_id
1 'polypeptide(L)'
;MDDNQVLSQALSRLRELKAEVARLSGSRVDGVAVIGCAMKFPGGVNSLADFEALLFSGRDTAAPIPEERWNAARYFSADRKAEGRLYAAAASLVDGIADFDPLFFGLSASKAIDMDPQHRLLLEIVWRALEDAGIAPKTLSGSRTGVYVGLSSEDYSHGSINSGDPTRITAFSTLGNARSIAAGRISYLLDLAGPCMQLDTACSSSLVGIHLARTALLSGEIDMAIVATANLIISPHGSIACSKLRAVSIDGRSKPFDARADGYGRGEGIAAVILKRATDATQDEDHVYGLIKGSAVNHDGRSNGLTAPNGSRQEAVIRDALREAKFDAESIQYVEAHGTGTPLGDPIEVISLGNVYSPRGTRDRRLLVGSVKGNVGHLEAAAGMAGLLKLLVVCKAGEVPPTANFQVPNPRIPWANYDLEVNDTTRALSTRVPIRVSVSAFGLSGTNCHVVMEQAPRAPEKMSSGTAGPHLLCISAQTKTALMVLLKHFRVLIDSDGCDLGEVCRSANVGRNHVGAA
;
A
#
# COMPACT_ATOMS: atom_id res chain seq x y z
N MET A 1 -44.72 8.46 -12.29
CA MET A 1 -43.50 8.43 -11.48
C MET A 1 -42.88 7.07 -11.76
N ASP A 2 -41.65 7.04 -12.26
CA ASP A 2 -40.99 5.81 -12.71
C ASP A 2 -40.70 4.92 -11.49
N ASP A 3 -41.14 3.66 -11.52
CA ASP A 3 -41.02 2.72 -10.40
C ASP A 3 -39.56 2.52 -9.98
N ASN A 4 -38.61 2.67 -10.92
CA ASN A 4 -37.18 2.66 -10.64
C ASN A 4 -36.72 3.85 -9.78
N GLN A 5 -37.36 5.01 -9.96
CA GLN A 5 -37.04 6.23 -9.23
C GLN A 5 -37.54 6.15 -7.78
N VAL A 6 -38.71 5.53 -7.58
CA VAL A 6 -39.28 5.27 -6.26
C VAL A 6 -38.45 4.24 -5.49
N LEU A 7 -38.01 3.16 -6.16
CA LEU A 7 -37.17 2.13 -5.56
C LEU A 7 -35.78 2.67 -5.16
N SER A 8 -35.18 3.50 -6.02
CA SER A 8 -33.91 4.19 -5.74
C SER A 8 -34.01 5.14 -4.53
N GLN A 9 -35.08 5.93 -4.46
CA GLN A 9 -35.33 6.81 -3.31
C GLN A 9 -35.57 6.04 -2.02
N ALA A 10 -36.32 4.93 -2.08
CA ALA A 10 -36.56 4.06 -0.93
C ALA A 10 -35.26 3.41 -0.43
N LEU A 11 -34.40 2.92 -1.32
CA LEU A 11 -33.09 2.35 -0.98
C LEU A 11 -32.15 3.40 -0.38
N SER A 12 -32.13 4.62 -0.93
CA SER A 12 -31.37 5.74 -0.36
C SER A 12 -31.82 6.08 1.05
N ARG A 13 -33.15 6.17 1.28
CA ARG A 13 -33.71 6.49 2.59
C ARG A 13 -33.49 5.38 3.61
N LEU A 14 -33.55 4.13 3.20
CA LEU A 14 -33.24 2.98 4.04
C LEU A 14 -31.77 2.99 4.48
N ARG A 15 -30.84 3.37 3.59
CA ARG A 15 -29.41 3.52 3.91
C ARG A 15 -29.17 4.66 4.90
N GLU A 16 -29.80 5.83 4.71
CA GLU A 16 -29.71 6.96 5.64
C GLU A 16 -30.17 6.61 7.06
N LEU A 17 -31.37 6.02 7.18
CA LEU A 17 -31.95 5.62 8.46
C LEU A 17 -31.09 4.56 9.16
N LYS A 18 -30.50 3.62 8.40
CA LYS A 18 -29.60 2.60 8.97
C LYS A 18 -28.27 3.19 9.43
N ALA A 19 -27.69 4.16 8.71
CA ALA A 19 -26.50 4.87 9.14
C ALA A 19 -26.75 5.72 10.41
N GLU A 20 -27.95 6.25 10.57
CA GLU A 20 -28.41 6.90 11.81
C GLU A 20 -28.55 5.90 12.95
N VAL A 21 -29.16 4.72 12.71
CA VAL A 21 -29.26 3.65 13.70
C VAL A 21 -27.87 3.09 14.10
N ALA A 22 -26.93 2.92 13.18
CA ALA A 22 -25.57 2.47 13.48
C ALA A 22 -24.79 3.48 14.35
N ARG A 23 -24.97 4.78 14.08
CA ARG A 23 -24.43 5.86 14.94
C ARG A 23 -25.05 5.84 16.33
N LEU A 24 -26.36 5.62 16.43
CA LEU A 24 -27.09 5.62 17.70
C LEU A 24 -26.90 4.34 18.52
N SER A 25 -26.60 3.21 17.86
CA SER A 25 -26.45 1.90 18.51
C SER A 25 -25.05 1.62 19.06
N GLY A 26 -24.08 2.53 18.88
CA GLY A 26 -22.73 2.36 19.41
C GLY A 26 -22.08 1.04 18.96
N SER A 27 -22.29 0.64 17.71
CA SER A 27 -21.77 -0.62 17.19
C SER A 27 -20.26 -0.70 17.42
N ARG A 28 -19.78 -1.85 17.93
CA ARG A 28 -18.37 -2.11 18.29
C ARG A 28 -17.37 -1.97 17.13
N VAL A 29 -17.82 -1.73 15.91
CA VAL A 29 -16.99 -1.69 14.69
C VAL A 29 -17.08 -0.30 14.03
N ASP A 30 -16.31 0.65 14.55
CA ASP A 30 -16.16 2.01 13.99
C ASP A 30 -14.85 2.14 13.19
N GLY A 31 -14.81 3.03 12.20
CA GLY A 31 -13.66 3.28 11.31
C GLY A 31 -13.85 2.79 9.87
N VAL A 32 -12.74 2.63 9.15
CA VAL A 32 -12.71 2.16 7.76
C VAL A 32 -12.01 0.81 7.69
N ALA A 33 -12.69 -0.19 7.14
CA ALA A 33 -12.18 -1.54 6.97
C ALA A 33 -11.34 -1.65 5.69
N VAL A 34 -10.19 -2.33 5.79
CA VAL A 34 -9.46 -2.85 4.63
C VAL A 34 -10.05 -4.22 4.30
N ILE A 35 -10.77 -4.32 3.19
CA ILE A 35 -11.52 -5.54 2.83
C ILE A 35 -10.85 -6.38 1.73
N GLY A 36 -9.93 -5.79 0.98
CA GLY A 36 -9.15 -6.48 -0.03
C GLY A 36 -7.82 -5.79 -0.26
N CYS A 37 -6.82 -6.54 -0.68
CA CYS A 37 -5.53 -6.00 -1.03
C CYS A 37 -4.83 -6.85 -2.10
N ALA A 38 -3.94 -6.19 -2.85
CA ALA A 38 -3.01 -6.88 -3.73
C ALA A 38 -1.72 -6.09 -3.82
N MET A 39 -0.62 -6.78 -4.09
CA MET A 39 0.70 -6.19 -4.17
C MET A 39 1.60 -6.94 -5.16
N LYS A 40 2.58 -6.22 -5.67
CA LYS A 40 3.75 -6.75 -6.36
C LYS A 40 4.96 -6.01 -5.82
N PHE A 41 5.74 -6.69 -4.98
CA PHE A 41 6.93 -6.17 -4.33
C PHE A 41 8.17 -7.01 -4.68
N PRO A 42 9.38 -6.46 -4.48
CA PRO A 42 10.63 -7.15 -4.76
C PRO A 42 10.77 -8.48 -4.01
N GLY A 43 11.58 -9.38 -4.55
CA GLY A 43 11.79 -10.71 -3.95
C GLY A 43 10.65 -11.71 -4.22
N GLY A 44 9.88 -11.51 -5.29
CA GLY A 44 8.81 -12.41 -5.71
C GLY A 44 7.50 -12.28 -4.92
N VAL A 45 7.31 -11.17 -4.20
CA VAL A 45 6.14 -10.97 -3.34
C VAL A 45 4.93 -10.57 -4.17
N ASN A 46 3.93 -11.45 -4.26
CA ASN A 46 2.69 -11.22 -5.02
C ASN A 46 1.42 -11.39 -4.18
N SER A 47 1.56 -11.66 -2.89
CA SER A 47 0.46 -11.84 -1.93
C SER A 47 0.89 -11.44 -0.52
N LEU A 48 -0.09 -11.27 0.38
CA LEU A 48 0.20 -11.05 1.81
C LEU A 48 0.99 -12.21 2.43
N ALA A 49 0.77 -13.45 1.99
CA ALA A 49 1.49 -14.63 2.47
C ALA A 49 2.97 -14.61 2.06
N ASP A 50 3.26 -14.24 0.80
CA ASP A 50 4.65 -14.07 0.34
C ASP A 50 5.33 -12.93 1.11
N PHE A 51 4.59 -11.85 1.37
CA PHE A 51 5.12 -10.71 2.10
C PHE A 51 5.41 -11.05 3.56
N GLU A 52 4.51 -11.77 4.22
CA GLU A 52 4.69 -12.33 5.55
C GLU A 52 5.97 -13.19 5.59
N ALA A 53 6.14 -14.14 4.66
CA ALA A 53 7.34 -14.96 4.56
C ALA A 53 8.62 -14.12 4.37
N LEU A 54 8.60 -13.10 3.51
CA LEU A 54 9.72 -12.18 3.32
C LEU A 54 10.07 -11.44 4.63
N LEU A 55 9.07 -10.85 5.28
CA LEU A 55 9.24 -10.04 6.48
C LEU A 55 9.83 -10.86 7.64
N PHE A 56 9.24 -12.02 7.95
CA PHE A 56 9.69 -12.86 9.06
C PHE A 56 11.05 -13.52 8.79
N SER A 57 11.42 -13.71 7.52
CA SER A 57 12.77 -14.15 7.16
C SER A 57 13.85 -13.07 7.37
N GLY A 58 13.46 -11.81 7.58
CA GLY A 58 14.39 -10.68 7.73
C GLY A 58 15.21 -10.38 6.48
N ARG A 59 14.82 -10.92 5.31
CA ARG A 59 15.60 -10.79 4.07
C ARG A 59 15.53 -9.37 3.50
N ASP A 60 16.68 -8.94 2.98
CA ASP A 60 16.86 -7.75 2.12
C ASP A 60 16.81 -8.18 0.64
N THR A 61 16.02 -7.47 -0.16
CA THR A 61 15.80 -7.75 -1.58
C THR A 61 16.67 -6.91 -2.51
N ALA A 62 17.48 -6.00 -1.98
CA ALA A 62 18.35 -5.14 -2.79
C ALA A 62 19.36 -5.97 -3.59
N ALA A 63 19.35 -5.78 -4.91
CA ALA A 63 20.22 -6.46 -5.86
C ALA A 63 20.80 -5.46 -6.86
N PRO A 64 21.89 -5.80 -7.57
CA PRO A 64 22.38 -4.99 -8.68
C PRO A 64 21.29 -4.72 -9.72
N ILE A 65 21.29 -3.53 -10.30
CA ILE A 65 20.35 -3.18 -11.37
C ILE A 65 20.68 -4.01 -12.63
N PRO A 66 19.73 -4.76 -13.19
CA PRO A 66 19.99 -5.65 -14.31
C PRO A 66 20.09 -4.89 -15.64
N GLU A 67 20.79 -5.48 -16.62
CA GLU A 67 21.02 -4.84 -17.92
C GLU A 67 19.72 -4.64 -18.72
N GLU A 68 18.67 -5.43 -18.46
CA GLU A 68 17.37 -5.25 -19.12
C GLU A 68 16.68 -3.92 -18.73
N ARG A 69 17.07 -3.30 -17.61
CA ARG A 69 16.62 -1.94 -17.24
C ARG A 69 17.45 -0.90 -17.98
N TRP A 70 18.76 -0.88 -17.73
CA TRP A 70 19.75 -0.10 -18.46
C TRP A 70 21.15 -0.59 -18.12
N ASN A 71 22.14 -0.20 -18.93
CA ASN A 71 23.55 -0.45 -18.61
C ASN A 71 23.99 0.41 -17.41
N ALA A 72 23.92 -0.15 -16.19
CA ALA A 72 24.26 0.57 -14.96
C ALA A 72 25.73 1.01 -14.91
N ALA A 73 26.65 0.21 -15.47
CA ALA A 73 28.07 0.54 -15.54
C ALA A 73 28.34 1.82 -16.34
N ARG A 74 27.52 2.13 -17.35
CA ARG A 74 27.61 3.38 -18.13
C ARG A 74 27.35 4.62 -17.29
N TYR A 75 26.57 4.53 -16.21
CA TYR A 75 26.17 5.68 -15.38
C TYR A 75 26.82 5.69 -14.00
N PHE A 76 27.44 4.59 -13.58
CA PHE A 76 28.10 4.50 -12.28
C PHE A 76 29.36 5.36 -12.20
N SER A 77 29.59 5.96 -11.03
CA SER A 77 30.88 6.52 -10.61
C SER A 77 30.98 6.47 -9.09
N ALA A 78 32.13 6.01 -8.59
CA ALA A 78 32.44 6.08 -7.15
C ALA A 78 32.67 7.54 -6.69
N ASP A 79 33.08 8.43 -7.60
CA ASP A 79 33.12 9.87 -7.30
C ASP A 79 31.70 10.44 -7.25
N ARG A 80 31.23 10.73 -6.03
CA ARG A 80 29.92 11.31 -5.75
C ARG A 80 29.73 12.71 -6.34
N LYS A 81 30.81 13.38 -6.78
CA LYS A 81 30.74 14.68 -7.44
C LYS A 81 30.57 14.56 -8.96
N ALA A 82 31.00 13.46 -9.57
CA ALA A 82 30.99 13.25 -11.03
C ALA A 82 29.62 13.52 -11.67
N GLU A 83 29.55 14.49 -12.59
CA GLU A 83 28.33 14.96 -13.23
C GLU A 83 27.62 13.87 -14.04
N GLY A 84 26.28 13.83 -13.99
CA GLY A 84 25.49 12.84 -14.73
C GLY A 84 25.68 11.38 -14.28
N ARG A 85 26.32 11.15 -13.12
CA ARG A 85 26.58 9.81 -12.58
C ARG A 85 25.73 9.49 -11.35
N LEU A 86 25.42 8.21 -11.20
CA LEU A 86 24.90 7.60 -9.98
C LEU A 86 26.05 6.93 -9.21
N TYR A 87 25.97 6.89 -7.89
CA TYR A 87 26.96 6.19 -7.05
C TYR A 87 26.41 4.96 -6.34
N ALA A 88 25.09 4.74 -6.40
CA ALA A 88 24.42 3.58 -5.82
C ALA A 88 23.98 2.65 -6.97
N ALA A 89 24.54 1.44 -7.04
CA ALA A 89 24.33 0.50 -8.14
C ALA A 89 23.33 -0.64 -7.82
N ALA A 90 22.71 -0.61 -6.63
CA ALA A 90 21.73 -1.61 -6.21
C ALA A 90 20.37 -0.96 -5.92
N ALA A 91 19.31 -1.73 -6.13
CA ALA A 91 17.93 -1.36 -5.84
C ALA A 91 17.10 -2.63 -5.58
N SER A 92 15.95 -2.47 -4.93
CA SER A 92 14.97 -3.54 -4.76
C SER A 92 13.95 -3.46 -5.90
N LEU A 93 14.04 -4.37 -6.87
CA LEU A 93 13.28 -4.30 -8.12
C LEU A 93 12.18 -5.36 -8.19
N VAL A 94 11.10 -5.05 -8.92
CA VAL A 94 10.05 -6.01 -9.25
C VAL A 94 10.31 -6.64 -10.62
N ASP A 95 9.97 -7.92 -10.75
CA ASP A 95 10.11 -8.65 -12.00
C ASP A 95 8.94 -8.37 -12.96
N GLY A 96 9.12 -8.60 -14.26
CA GLY A 96 8.03 -8.62 -15.23
C GLY A 96 7.27 -7.29 -15.36
N ILE A 97 7.96 -6.15 -15.39
CA ILE A 97 7.31 -4.84 -15.59
C ILE A 97 6.81 -4.63 -17.02
N ALA A 98 7.32 -5.42 -17.98
CA ALA A 98 6.87 -5.38 -19.36
C ALA A 98 5.63 -6.24 -19.61
N ASP A 99 5.35 -7.19 -18.71
CA ASP A 99 4.26 -8.14 -18.83
C ASP A 99 2.93 -7.43 -18.61
N PHE A 100 1.97 -7.68 -19.51
CA PHE A 100 0.62 -7.15 -19.42
C PHE A 100 -0.31 -7.92 -20.37
N ASP A 101 -1.53 -8.23 -19.95
CA ASP A 101 -2.58 -8.78 -20.82
C ASP A 101 -3.50 -7.66 -21.33
N PRO A 102 -3.20 -7.01 -22.46
CA PRO A 102 -4.01 -5.90 -22.94
C PRO A 102 -5.41 -6.32 -23.38
N LEU A 103 -5.57 -7.54 -23.91
CA LEU A 103 -6.86 -8.02 -24.41
C LEU A 103 -7.85 -8.22 -23.27
N PHE A 104 -7.36 -8.71 -22.12
CA PHE A 104 -8.17 -8.83 -20.90
C PHE A 104 -8.83 -7.49 -20.49
N PHE A 105 -8.09 -6.39 -20.66
CA PHE A 105 -8.53 -5.03 -20.33
C PHE A 105 -9.15 -4.28 -21.52
N GLY A 106 -9.46 -4.96 -22.63
CA GLY A 106 -10.09 -4.34 -23.80
C GLY A 106 -9.18 -3.35 -24.55
N LEU A 107 -7.85 -3.51 -24.45
CA LEU A 107 -6.86 -2.66 -25.08
C LEU A 107 -6.22 -3.36 -26.28
N SER A 108 -5.91 -2.60 -27.33
CA SER A 108 -5.07 -3.09 -28.43
C SER A 108 -3.60 -3.14 -28.00
N ALA A 109 -2.83 -4.05 -28.60
CA ALA A 109 -1.39 -4.15 -28.37
C ALA A 109 -0.65 -2.81 -28.63
N SER A 110 -1.04 -2.08 -29.68
CA SER A 110 -0.47 -0.77 -30.02
C SER A 110 -0.67 0.27 -28.92
N LYS A 111 -1.86 0.34 -28.32
CA LYS A 111 -2.15 1.23 -27.19
C LYS A 111 -1.33 0.83 -25.96
N ALA A 112 -1.23 -0.48 -25.71
CA ALA A 112 -0.51 -1.00 -24.56
C ALA A 112 0.99 -0.68 -24.60
N ILE A 113 1.64 -0.75 -25.77
CA ILE A 113 3.07 -0.42 -25.93
C ILE A 113 3.38 1.00 -25.46
N ASP A 114 2.52 1.97 -25.77
CA ASP A 114 2.74 3.38 -25.39
C ASP A 114 2.31 3.69 -23.94
N MET A 115 1.64 2.77 -23.26
CA MET A 115 1.23 2.95 -21.85
C MET A 115 2.42 2.78 -20.92
N ASP A 116 2.58 3.69 -19.95
CA ASP A 116 3.50 3.51 -18.84
C ASP A 116 3.23 2.15 -18.15
N PRO A 117 4.26 1.29 -17.96
CA PRO A 117 4.16 0.07 -17.15
C PRO A 117 3.47 0.24 -15.80
N GLN A 118 3.61 1.40 -15.15
CA GLN A 118 2.91 1.72 -13.90
C GLN A 118 1.39 1.70 -14.09
N HIS A 119 0.88 2.24 -15.20
CA HIS A 119 -0.55 2.20 -15.51
C HIS A 119 -1.04 0.77 -15.76
N ARG A 120 -0.25 -0.02 -16.48
CA ARG A 120 -0.57 -1.43 -16.79
C ARG A 120 -0.70 -2.26 -15.51
N LEU A 121 0.32 -2.18 -14.65
CA LEU A 121 0.37 -2.93 -13.39
C LEU A 121 -0.68 -2.43 -12.38
N LEU A 122 -1.03 -1.13 -12.39
CA LEU A 122 -2.13 -0.61 -11.57
C LEU A 122 -3.47 -1.28 -11.95
N LEU A 123 -3.75 -1.48 -13.24
CA LEU A 123 -4.98 -2.17 -13.67
C LEU A 123 -5.02 -3.61 -13.15
N GLU A 124 -3.91 -4.36 -13.27
CA GLU A 124 -3.81 -5.72 -12.76
C GLU A 124 -3.96 -5.81 -11.24
N ILE A 125 -3.27 -4.93 -10.51
CA ILE A 125 -3.26 -4.95 -9.05
C ILE A 125 -4.60 -4.50 -8.47
N VAL A 126 -5.27 -3.51 -9.07
CA VAL A 126 -6.63 -3.13 -8.67
C VAL A 126 -7.61 -4.27 -8.93
N TRP A 127 -7.53 -4.93 -10.09
CA TRP A 127 -8.37 -6.08 -10.39
C TRP A 127 -8.19 -7.19 -9.36
N ARG A 128 -6.95 -7.55 -9.04
CA ARG A 128 -6.63 -8.56 -8.02
C ARG A 128 -7.09 -8.16 -6.63
N ALA A 129 -6.97 -6.88 -6.24
CA ALA A 129 -7.42 -6.41 -4.94
C ALA A 129 -8.95 -6.49 -4.79
N LEU A 130 -9.70 -6.25 -5.87
CA LEU A 130 -11.16 -6.44 -5.90
C LEU A 130 -11.54 -7.92 -5.80
N GLU A 131 -10.84 -8.80 -6.53
CA GLU A 131 -11.04 -10.24 -6.42
C GLU A 131 -10.68 -10.78 -5.03
N ASP A 132 -9.64 -10.24 -4.39
CA ASP A 132 -9.27 -10.53 -3.00
C ASP A 132 -10.36 -10.08 -2.01
N ALA A 133 -10.98 -8.91 -2.28
CA ALA A 133 -12.15 -8.44 -1.52
C ALA A 133 -13.42 -9.28 -1.74
N GLY A 134 -13.40 -10.30 -2.61
CA GLY A 134 -14.59 -11.06 -2.97
C GLY A 134 -15.60 -10.26 -3.80
N ILE A 135 -15.15 -9.20 -4.49
CA ILE A 135 -15.98 -8.33 -5.32
C ILE A 135 -15.69 -8.61 -6.79
N ALA A 136 -16.69 -9.08 -7.53
CA ALA A 136 -16.61 -9.22 -8.97
C ALA A 136 -16.53 -7.83 -9.64
N PRO A 137 -15.43 -7.44 -10.32
CA PRO A 137 -15.23 -6.04 -10.72
C PRO A 137 -16.35 -5.42 -11.58
N LYS A 138 -17.09 -6.22 -12.36
CA LYS A 138 -18.20 -5.71 -13.19
C LYS A 138 -19.42 -5.27 -12.38
N THR A 139 -19.57 -5.71 -11.14
CA THR A 139 -20.71 -5.30 -10.28
C THR A 139 -20.57 -3.87 -9.77
N LEU A 140 -19.40 -3.23 -9.97
CA LEU A 140 -19.13 -1.86 -9.55
C LEU A 140 -19.54 -0.79 -10.58
N SER A 141 -20.00 -1.17 -11.77
CA SER A 141 -20.42 -0.21 -12.80
C SER A 141 -21.51 0.73 -12.28
N GLY A 142 -21.33 2.03 -12.51
CA GLY A 142 -22.16 3.12 -12.01
C GLY A 142 -22.04 3.42 -10.51
N SER A 143 -21.21 2.69 -9.75
CA SER A 143 -21.11 2.86 -8.30
C SER A 143 -20.37 4.14 -7.91
N ARG A 144 -20.67 4.65 -6.71
CA ARG A 144 -19.95 5.76 -6.08
C ARG A 144 -18.65 5.28 -5.42
N THR A 145 -17.80 4.63 -6.21
CA THR A 145 -16.49 4.15 -5.75
C THR A 145 -15.43 5.20 -6.08
N GLY A 146 -14.72 5.69 -5.05
CA GLY A 146 -13.62 6.64 -5.22
C GLY A 146 -12.33 5.94 -5.64
N VAL A 147 -11.50 6.61 -6.44
CA VAL A 147 -10.19 6.11 -6.91
C VAL A 147 -9.11 7.13 -6.55
N TYR A 148 -8.13 6.69 -5.75
CA TYR A 148 -7.02 7.52 -5.28
C TYR A 148 -5.70 6.84 -5.63
N VAL A 149 -4.95 7.39 -6.59
CA VAL A 149 -3.71 6.79 -7.09
C VAL A 149 -2.48 7.60 -6.64
N GLY A 150 -1.62 7.01 -5.81
CA GLY A 150 -0.32 7.58 -5.47
C GLY A 150 0.74 7.21 -6.51
N LEU A 151 1.24 8.21 -7.25
CA LEU A 151 2.18 8.03 -8.37
C LEU A 151 3.04 9.28 -8.54
N SER A 152 4.37 9.15 -8.54
CA SER A 152 5.29 10.31 -8.63
C SER A 152 6.27 10.26 -9.80
N SER A 153 6.67 9.07 -10.27
CA SER A 153 7.66 8.93 -11.34
C SER A 153 7.02 8.99 -12.73
N GLU A 154 7.77 9.48 -13.72
CA GLU A 154 7.36 9.58 -15.13
C GLU A 154 8.42 8.98 -16.08
N ASP A 155 9.20 8.01 -15.62
CA ASP A 155 10.39 7.53 -16.33
C ASP A 155 10.10 7.06 -17.78
N TYR A 156 8.95 6.43 -18.01
CA TYR A 156 8.58 5.92 -19.34
C TYR A 156 8.37 7.03 -20.38
N SER A 157 7.98 8.24 -19.93
CA SER A 157 7.76 9.39 -20.79
C SER A 157 9.05 9.86 -21.49
N HIS A 158 10.23 9.60 -20.90
CA HIS A 158 11.53 9.91 -21.51
C HIS A 158 11.82 9.06 -22.76
N GLY A 159 11.13 7.94 -22.94
CA GLY A 159 11.19 7.16 -24.17
C GLY A 159 10.38 7.75 -25.33
N SER A 160 9.43 8.66 -25.03
CA SER A 160 8.44 9.20 -25.97
C SER A 160 8.39 10.74 -25.93
N ILE A 161 7.41 11.31 -25.22
CA ILE A 161 7.11 12.75 -25.22
C ILE A 161 8.25 13.61 -24.64
N ASN A 162 9.01 13.07 -23.68
CA ASN A 162 10.13 13.74 -23.03
C ASN A 162 11.49 13.27 -23.58
N SER A 163 11.51 12.61 -24.75
CA SER A 163 12.74 12.11 -25.37
C SER A 163 13.59 13.19 -26.04
N GLY A 164 12.99 14.36 -26.33
CA GLY A 164 13.61 15.40 -27.15
C GLY A 164 13.56 15.14 -28.66
N ASP A 165 13.03 13.99 -29.09
CA ASP A 165 12.84 13.60 -30.48
C ASP A 165 11.33 13.57 -30.82
N PRO A 166 10.80 14.59 -31.53
CA PRO A 166 9.39 14.66 -31.87
C PRO A 166 8.88 13.46 -32.69
N THR A 167 9.76 12.72 -33.38
CA THR A 167 9.35 11.56 -34.20
C THR A 167 8.93 10.35 -33.36
N ARG A 168 9.26 10.35 -32.06
CA ARG A 168 8.86 9.31 -31.10
C ARG A 168 7.49 9.55 -30.48
N ILE A 169 6.88 10.69 -30.76
CA ILE A 169 5.55 11.04 -30.23
C ILE A 169 4.49 10.37 -31.09
N THR A 170 3.73 9.47 -30.49
CA THR A 170 2.61 8.76 -31.12
C THR A 170 1.28 9.38 -30.73
N ALA A 171 0.20 8.96 -31.39
CA ALA A 171 -1.16 9.33 -31.01
C ALA A 171 -1.56 8.87 -29.59
N PHE A 172 -0.81 7.93 -28.99
CA PHE A 172 -1.09 7.39 -27.66
C PHE A 172 -0.13 7.88 -26.57
N SER A 173 0.99 8.55 -26.91
CA SER A 173 2.01 8.94 -25.93
C SER A 173 1.44 9.75 -24.75
N THR A 174 0.59 10.73 -25.02
CA THR A 174 -0.03 11.56 -23.96
C THR A 174 -0.91 10.72 -23.04
N LEU A 175 -1.83 9.93 -23.59
CA LEU A 175 -2.73 9.08 -22.81
C LEU A 175 -1.99 7.93 -22.12
N GLY A 176 -0.86 7.51 -22.68
CA GLY A 176 -0.04 6.43 -22.16
C GLY A 176 0.73 6.83 -20.90
N ASN A 177 1.10 8.11 -20.76
CA ASN A 177 2.03 8.58 -19.74
C ASN A 177 1.46 9.65 -18.78
N ALA A 178 0.33 10.27 -19.11
CA ALA A 178 -0.25 11.28 -18.24
C ALA A 178 -0.68 10.68 -16.88
N ARG A 179 -0.12 11.20 -15.79
CA ARG A 179 -0.38 10.70 -14.42
C ARG A 179 -1.87 10.72 -14.03
N SER A 180 -2.63 11.74 -14.44
CA SER A 180 -4.08 11.80 -14.20
C SER A 180 -4.84 10.65 -14.88
N ILE A 181 -4.35 10.19 -16.03
CA ILE A 181 -4.92 9.07 -16.78
C ILE A 181 -4.66 7.74 -16.06
N ALA A 182 -3.64 7.62 -15.20
CA ALA A 182 -3.42 6.43 -14.36
C ALA A 182 -4.67 6.09 -13.53
N ALA A 183 -5.19 7.09 -12.80
CA ALA A 183 -6.40 6.97 -12.01
C ALA A 183 -7.64 6.88 -12.92
N GLY A 184 -7.73 7.75 -13.92
CA GLY A 184 -8.87 7.80 -14.83
C GLY A 184 -9.11 6.49 -15.58
N ARG A 185 -8.05 5.74 -15.92
CA ARG A 185 -8.18 4.42 -16.57
C ARG A 185 -8.84 3.39 -15.67
N ILE A 186 -8.59 3.41 -14.37
CA ILE A 186 -9.25 2.51 -13.42
C ILE A 186 -10.74 2.82 -13.37
N SER A 187 -11.10 4.09 -13.17
CA SER A 187 -12.51 4.52 -13.16
C SER A 187 -13.20 4.24 -14.49
N TYR A 188 -12.53 4.48 -15.62
CA TYR A 188 -13.08 4.21 -16.95
C TYR A 188 -13.31 2.72 -17.19
N LEU A 189 -12.34 1.87 -16.85
CA LEU A 189 -12.43 0.42 -17.05
C LEU A 189 -13.57 -0.20 -16.24
N LEU A 190 -13.74 0.26 -15.00
CA LEU A 190 -14.71 -0.26 -14.05
C LEU A 190 -16.04 0.51 -14.03
N ASP A 191 -16.15 1.55 -14.87
CA ASP A 191 -17.30 2.45 -14.95
C ASP A 191 -17.68 3.06 -13.58
N LEU A 192 -16.72 3.64 -12.88
CA LEU A 192 -16.89 4.20 -11.53
C LEU A 192 -17.25 5.69 -11.58
N ALA A 193 -18.23 6.08 -10.78
CA ALA A 193 -18.77 7.44 -10.74
C ALA A 193 -18.36 8.25 -9.49
N GLY A 194 -17.46 7.73 -8.65
CA GLY A 194 -16.91 8.46 -7.50
C GLY A 194 -15.75 9.41 -7.88
N PRO A 195 -15.20 10.16 -6.89
CA PRO A 195 -14.02 10.98 -7.08
C PRO A 195 -12.85 10.16 -7.64
N CYS A 196 -12.14 10.70 -8.62
CA CYS A 196 -11.01 10.03 -9.25
C CYS A 196 -9.82 10.99 -9.33
N MET A 197 -8.71 10.66 -8.67
CA MET A 197 -7.54 11.53 -8.64
C MET A 197 -6.22 10.77 -8.54
N GLN A 198 -5.21 11.34 -9.18
CA GLN A 198 -3.81 11.02 -8.94
C GLN A 198 -3.23 12.02 -7.94
N LEU A 199 -2.41 11.52 -7.03
CA LEU A 199 -1.79 12.24 -5.92
C LEU A 199 -0.27 12.11 -5.99
N ASP A 200 0.42 13.25 -5.83
CA ASP A 200 1.86 13.32 -5.71
C ASP A 200 2.24 14.21 -4.53
N THR A 201 2.48 13.57 -3.38
CA THR A 201 3.09 14.18 -2.19
C THR A 201 4.43 13.50 -1.90
N ALA A 202 5.14 13.08 -2.97
CA ALA A 202 6.33 12.26 -2.89
C ALA A 202 6.10 10.98 -2.04
N CYS A 203 6.93 10.74 -1.03
CA CYS A 203 6.93 9.52 -0.22
C CYS A 203 5.66 9.28 0.60
N SER A 204 4.82 10.30 0.81
CA SER A 204 3.56 10.19 1.56
C SER A 204 2.33 9.89 0.68
N SER A 205 2.49 9.84 -0.65
CA SER A 205 1.37 9.81 -1.61
C SER A 205 0.33 8.74 -1.33
N SER A 206 0.76 7.49 -1.06
CA SER A 206 -0.18 6.42 -0.77
C SER A 206 -0.98 6.63 0.52
N LEU A 207 -0.36 7.11 1.62
CA LEU A 207 -1.09 7.33 2.88
C LEU A 207 -1.98 8.57 2.82
N VAL A 208 -1.60 9.60 2.06
CA VAL A 208 -2.48 10.73 1.78
C VAL A 208 -3.72 10.23 1.00
N GLY A 209 -3.55 9.31 0.04
CA GLY A 209 -4.67 8.63 -0.64
C GLY A 209 -5.57 7.89 0.34
N ILE A 210 -5.00 7.14 1.29
CA ILE A 210 -5.77 6.48 2.37
C ILE A 210 -6.55 7.50 3.21
N HIS A 211 -5.92 8.61 3.60
CA HIS A 211 -6.56 9.65 4.40
C HIS A 211 -7.75 10.29 3.68
N LEU A 212 -7.60 10.61 2.39
CA LEU A 212 -8.67 11.19 1.58
C LEU A 212 -9.81 10.20 1.36
N ALA A 213 -9.49 8.95 1.03
CA ALA A 213 -10.47 7.87 0.89
C ALA A 213 -11.26 7.64 2.17
N ARG A 214 -10.58 7.60 3.33
CA ARG A 214 -11.21 7.46 4.64
C ARG A 214 -12.16 8.63 4.92
N THR A 215 -11.71 9.86 4.65
CA THR A 215 -12.54 11.06 4.84
C THR A 215 -13.81 11.01 3.99
N ALA A 216 -13.69 10.66 2.71
CA ALA A 216 -14.82 10.55 1.79
C ALA A 216 -15.79 9.40 2.16
N LEU A 217 -15.27 8.27 2.65
CA LEU A 217 -16.09 7.17 3.15
C LEU A 217 -16.88 7.57 4.40
N LEU A 218 -16.23 8.23 5.37
CA LEU A 218 -16.88 8.62 6.62
C LEU A 218 -17.85 9.81 6.45
N SER A 219 -17.64 10.67 5.45
CA SER A 219 -18.57 11.74 5.09
C SER A 219 -19.79 11.23 4.30
N GLY A 220 -19.74 10.00 3.77
CA GLY A 220 -20.79 9.43 2.93
C GLY A 220 -20.75 9.90 1.47
N GLU A 221 -19.67 10.57 1.04
CA GLU A 221 -19.44 10.97 -0.36
C GLU A 221 -19.29 9.75 -1.28
N ILE A 222 -18.63 8.70 -0.78
CA ILE A 222 -18.43 7.41 -1.46
C ILE A 222 -18.85 6.24 -0.58
N ASP A 223 -19.13 5.10 -1.21
CA ASP A 223 -19.50 3.85 -0.52
C ASP A 223 -18.33 2.85 -0.44
N MET A 224 -17.38 2.99 -1.35
CA MET A 224 -16.17 2.18 -1.45
C MET A 224 -15.04 3.05 -1.96
N ALA A 225 -13.80 2.73 -1.60
CA ALA A 225 -12.62 3.37 -2.18
C ALA A 225 -11.60 2.35 -2.65
N ILE A 226 -11.01 2.64 -3.80
CA ILE A 226 -9.82 1.98 -4.33
C ILE A 226 -8.66 2.95 -4.09
N VAL A 227 -7.71 2.55 -3.23
CA VAL A 227 -6.46 3.29 -3.04
C VAL A 227 -5.34 2.45 -3.63
N ALA A 228 -4.73 2.95 -4.70
CA ALA A 228 -3.70 2.24 -5.43
C ALA A 228 -2.42 3.09 -5.55
N THR A 229 -1.29 2.43 -5.77
CA THR A 229 -0.01 3.12 -5.90
C THR A 229 0.94 2.30 -6.74
N ALA A 230 1.83 2.99 -7.46
CA ALA A 230 2.92 2.39 -8.18
C ALA A 230 4.19 3.24 -8.06
N ASN A 231 5.31 2.55 -8.03
CA ASN A 231 6.62 3.11 -8.25
C ASN A 231 7.47 2.13 -9.05
N LEU A 232 7.96 2.57 -10.21
CA LEU A 232 8.90 1.82 -11.03
C LEU A 232 10.15 2.63 -11.33
N ILE A 233 11.27 1.93 -11.47
CA ILE A 233 12.58 2.47 -11.77
C ILE A 233 12.94 1.98 -13.17
N ILE A 234 12.50 2.72 -14.18
CA ILE A 234 12.60 2.32 -15.60
C ILE A 234 13.86 2.92 -16.25
N SER A 235 14.31 4.10 -15.79
CA SER A 235 15.45 4.82 -16.38
C SER A 235 16.49 5.26 -15.33
N PRO A 236 17.73 5.58 -15.73
CA PRO A 236 18.76 6.01 -14.78
C PRO A 236 18.54 7.43 -14.24
N HIS A 237 17.66 8.24 -14.85
CA HIS A 237 17.54 9.68 -14.56
C HIS A 237 17.18 9.96 -13.10
N GLY A 238 16.13 9.30 -12.57
CA GLY A 238 15.74 9.44 -11.17
C GLY A 238 16.85 9.00 -10.21
N SER A 239 17.57 7.92 -10.53
CA SER A 239 18.69 7.43 -9.71
C SER A 239 19.88 8.42 -9.70
N ILE A 240 20.15 9.07 -10.83
CA ILE A 240 21.15 10.14 -10.92
C ILE A 240 20.69 11.34 -10.07
N ALA A 241 19.44 11.78 -10.20
CA ALA A 241 18.90 12.89 -9.42
C ALA A 241 18.98 12.65 -7.90
N CYS A 242 18.56 11.46 -7.43
CA CYS A 242 18.68 11.09 -6.02
C CYS A 242 20.13 10.98 -5.55
N SER A 243 21.05 10.54 -6.42
CA SER A 243 22.48 10.58 -6.14
C SER A 243 22.96 12.02 -5.94
N LYS A 244 22.53 12.97 -6.77
CA LYS A 244 22.89 14.39 -6.63
C LYS A 244 22.32 15.04 -5.38
N LEU A 245 21.12 14.66 -4.96
CA LEU A 245 20.54 15.05 -3.68
C LEU A 245 21.26 14.43 -2.47
N ARG A 246 22.15 13.45 -2.69
CA ARG A 246 22.79 12.65 -1.64
C ARG A 246 21.79 11.95 -0.72
N ALA A 247 20.64 11.58 -1.27
CA ALA A 247 19.54 10.99 -0.52
C ALA A 247 19.65 9.46 -0.40
N VAL A 248 20.34 8.82 -1.35
CA VAL A 248 20.49 7.35 -1.42
C VAL A 248 21.74 6.85 -0.70
N SER A 249 21.68 5.63 -0.17
CA SER A 249 22.82 4.97 0.46
C SER A 249 23.85 4.51 -0.57
N ILE A 250 25.11 4.37 -0.16
CA ILE A 250 26.21 3.98 -1.05
C ILE A 250 26.03 2.54 -1.55
N ASP A 251 25.57 1.65 -0.68
CA ASP A 251 25.34 0.24 -0.97
C ASP A 251 23.93 -0.05 -1.53
N GLY A 252 23.11 0.99 -1.73
CA GLY A 252 21.74 0.88 -2.22
C GLY A 252 20.76 0.21 -1.25
N ARG A 253 21.11 0.11 0.04
CA ARG A 253 20.28 -0.51 1.09
C ARG A 253 19.78 0.52 2.09
N SER A 254 18.52 0.40 2.51
CA SER A 254 18.02 1.16 3.65
C SER A 254 18.41 0.46 4.94
N LYS A 255 19.01 1.21 5.87
CA LYS A 255 19.50 0.72 7.17
C LYS A 255 18.79 1.49 8.31
N PRO A 256 17.45 1.35 8.44
CA PRO A 256 16.66 2.17 9.35
C PRO A 256 17.15 2.06 10.79
N PHE A 257 17.42 3.21 11.40
CA PHE A 257 17.80 3.39 12.81
C PHE A 257 19.16 2.78 13.19
N ASP A 258 19.91 2.24 12.24
CA ASP A 258 21.22 1.66 12.45
C ASP A 258 22.32 2.74 12.45
N ALA A 259 23.42 2.50 13.17
CA ALA A 259 24.59 3.39 13.17
C ALA A 259 25.18 3.62 11.77
N ARG A 260 24.97 2.69 10.83
CA ARG A 260 25.43 2.74 9.44
C ARG A 260 24.44 3.43 8.48
N ALA A 261 23.36 4.01 8.98
CA ALA A 261 22.39 4.78 8.20
C ALA A 261 23.10 5.92 7.42
N ASP A 262 23.14 5.82 6.09
CA ASP A 262 23.84 6.73 5.17
C ASP A 262 22.97 7.23 4.01
N GLY A 263 21.67 6.88 4.00
CA GLY A 263 20.71 7.16 2.93
C GLY A 263 19.74 5.99 2.76
N TYR A 264 18.77 6.14 1.84
CA TYR A 264 17.84 5.06 1.53
C TYR A 264 18.26 4.24 0.30
N GLY A 265 17.92 2.96 0.28
CA GLY A 265 17.94 2.15 -0.94
C GLY A 265 16.69 2.41 -1.77
N ARG A 266 16.80 2.64 -3.09
CA ARG A 266 15.61 2.81 -3.94
C ARG A 266 14.90 1.46 -4.14
N GLY A 267 13.58 1.47 -4.26
CA GLY A 267 12.82 0.27 -4.58
C GLY A 267 11.58 0.50 -5.43
N GLU A 268 11.12 -0.55 -6.08
CA GLU A 268 9.91 -0.61 -6.89
C GLU A 268 8.76 -1.29 -6.14
N GLY A 269 7.53 -0.89 -6.41
CA GLY A 269 6.38 -1.60 -5.86
C GLY A 269 5.06 -1.08 -6.37
N ILE A 270 4.10 -1.99 -6.50
CA ILE A 270 2.73 -1.69 -6.90
C ILE A 270 1.82 -2.34 -5.88
N ALA A 271 0.82 -1.61 -5.40
CA ALA A 271 -0.13 -2.13 -4.43
C ALA A 271 -1.47 -1.42 -4.52
N ALA A 272 -2.53 -2.11 -4.13
CA ALA A 272 -3.85 -1.54 -3.95
C ALA A 272 -4.53 -2.13 -2.72
N VAL A 273 -5.39 -1.32 -2.11
CA VAL A 273 -6.32 -1.74 -1.06
C VAL A 273 -7.73 -1.27 -1.40
N ILE A 274 -8.71 -2.10 -1.02
CA ILE A 274 -10.14 -1.82 -1.13
C ILE A 274 -10.67 -1.47 0.25
N LEU A 275 -11.33 -0.32 0.36
CA LEU A 275 -11.79 0.24 1.62
C LEU A 275 -13.30 0.42 1.62
N LYS A 276 -13.92 0.13 2.77
CA LYS A 276 -15.32 0.45 3.08
C LYS A 276 -15.45 1.00 4.50
N ARG A 277 -16.55 1.68 4.80
CA ARG A 277 -16.94 1.91 6.20
C ARG A 277 -17.04 0.55 6.90
N ALA A 278 -16.55 0.46 8.13
CA ALA A 278 -16.50 -0.83 8.82
C ALA A 278 -17.91 -1.41 9.10
N THR A 279 -18.90 -0.53 9.27
CA THR A 279 -20.33 -0.90 9.35
C THR A 279 -20.81 -1.59 8.07
N ASP A 280 -20.43 -1.06 6.91
CA ASP A 280 -20.86 -1.55 5.61
C ASP A 280 -20.12 -2.82 5.24
N ALA A 281 -18.85 -2.93 5.64
CA ALA A 281 -18.08 -4.17 5.52
C ALA A 281 -18.70 -5.30 6.34
N THR A 282 -19.12 -4.99 7.57
CA THR A 282 -19.82 -5.96 8.43
C THR A 282 -21.17 -6.37 7.83
N GLN A 283 -21.93 -5.40 7.31
CA GLN A 283 -23.24 -5.65 6.72
C GLN A 283 -23.17 -6.53 5.47
N ASP A 284 -22.15 -6.33 4.64
CA ASP A 284 -21.98 -7.07 3.38
C ASP A 284 -21.19 -8.38 3.59
N GLU A 285 -20.89 -8.72 4.86
CA GLU A 285 -20.11 -9.91 5.25
C GLU A 285 -18.73 -9.98 4.58
N ASP A 286 -18.12 -8.81 4.35
CA ASP A 286 -16.79 -8.71 3.78
C ASP A 286 -15.75 -9.29 4.74
N HIS A 287 -14.69 -9.89 4.18
CA HIS A 287 -13.49 -10.14 4.94
C HIS A 287 -12.87 -8.81 5.37
N VAL A 288 -12.41 -8.70 6.62
CA VAL A 288 -11.76 -7.48 7.14
C VAL A 288 -10.36 -7.83 7.61
N TYR A 289 -9.35 -7.34 6.90
CA TYR A 289 -7.94 -7.52 7.26
C TYR A 289 -7.53 -6.66 8.47
N GLY A 290 -8.13 -5.48 8.60
CA GLY A 290 -7.82 -4.53 9.66
C GLY A 290 -8.68 -3.27 9.56
N LEU A 291 -8.73 -2.51 10.65
CA LEU A 291 -9.53 -1.28 10.76
C LEU A 291 -8.62 -0.07 10.86
N ILE A 292 -8.82 0.90 9.96
CA ILE A 292 -8.21 2.22 10.03
C ILE A 292 -9.06 3.09 10.95
N LYS A 293 -8.52 3.41 12.13
CA LYS A 293 -9.22 4.11 13.20
C LYS A 293 -9.03 5.62 13.12
N GLY A 294 -7.85 6.07 12.72
CA GLY A 294 -7.52 7.49 12.57
C GLY A 294 -6.41 7.71 11.55
N SER A 295 -6.35 8.91 11.01
CA SER A 295 -5.36 9.36 10.03
C SER A 295 -5.23 10.88 10.08
N ALA A 296 -4.03 11.41 9.96
CA ALA A 296 -3.83 12.84 9.83
C ALA A 296 -2.80 13.16 8.76
N VAL A 297 -2.94 14.34 8.17
CA VAL A 297 -2.00 14.91 7.19
C VAL A 297 -1.67 16.34 7.61
N ASN A 298 -0.39 16.70 7.60
CA ASN A 298 0.05 18.08 7.77
C ASN A 298 1.27 18.40 6.88
N HIS A 299 1.88 19.57 7.09
CA HIS A 299 3.10 19.96 6.40
C HIS A 299 4.16 20.45 7.39
N ASP A 300 5.43 20.24 7.05
CA ASP A 300 6.59 20.71 7.81
C ASP A 300 6.67 22.24 7.97
N GLY A 301 5.91 23.00 7.17
CA GLY A 301 6.00 24.45 7.07
C GLY A 301 7.43 24.92 6.74
N ARG A 302 7.87 26.01 7.37
CA ARG A 302 9.25 26.50 7.26
C ARG A 302 10.17 25.70 8.20
N SER A 303 10.96 24.79 7.64
CA SER A 303 12.00 24.02 8.34
C SER A 303 13.42 24.50 7.97
N ASN A 304 14.46 23.75 8.33
CA ASN A 304 15.87 24.07 8.05
C ASN A 304 16.29 23.92 6.57
N GLY A 305 15.33 23.77 5.68
CA GLY A 305 15.49 23.60 4.24
C GLY A 305 14.28 22.88 3.68
N LEU A 306 13.95 23.08 2.41
CA LEU A 306 12.72 22.53 1.82
C LEU A 306 12.59 21.01 2.01
N THR A 307 13.70 20.28 1.98
CA THR A 307 13.76 18.83 2.12
C THR A 307 14.11 18.35 3.54
N ALA A 308 14.30 19.27 4.50
CA ALA A 308 14.66 18.93 5.86
C ALA A 308 13.39 18.65 6.68
N PRO A 309 13.29 17.48 7.35
CA PRO A 309 12.10 17.12 8.12
C PRO A 309 11.93 18.00 9.36
N ASN A 310 10.70 18.12 9.85
CA ASN A 310 10.39 18.90 11.06
C ASN A 310 9.77 18.03 12.16
N GLY A 311 10.56 17.70 13.18
CA GLY A 311 10.13 16.82 14.28
C GLY A 311 8.87 17.31 15.02
N SER A 312 8.71 18.62 15.23
CA SER A 312 7.51 19.16 15.87
C SER A 312 6.23 18.94 15.03
N ARG A 313 6.37 18.91 13.71
CA ARG A 313 5.26 18.65 12.77
C ARG A 313 4.96 17.16 12.66
N GLN A 314 5.98 16.31 12.75
CA GLN A 314 5.80 14.86 12.90
C GLN A 314 5.06 14.53 14.21
N GLU A 315 5.44 15.15 15.34
CA GLU A 315 4.71 14.97 16.60
C GLU A 315 3.24 15.41 16.49
N ALA A 316 2.98 16.56 15.86
CA ALA A 316 1.62 17.07 15.69
C ALA A 316 0.75 16.12 14.86
N VAL A 317 1.25 15.61 13.71
CA VAL A 317 0.45 14.69 12.86
C VAL A 317 0.17 13.36 13.58
N ILE A 318 1.10 12.87 14.39
CA ILE A 318 0.90 11.66 15.20
C ILE A 318 -0.20 11.90 16.25
N ARG A 319 -0.13 13.01 16.99
CA ARG A 319 -1.16 13.37 18.00
C ARG A 319 -2.53 13.57 17.37
N ASP A 320 -2.60 14.17 16.18
CA ASP A 320 -3.84 14.37 15.45
C ASP A 320 -4.49 13.05 15.03
N ALA A 321 -3.70 12.12 14.50
CA ALA A 321 -4.19 10.80 14.11
C ALA A 321 -4.66 9.97 15.33
N LEU A 322 -3.95 10.05 16.47
CA LEU A 322 -4.36 9.40 17.72
C LEU A 322 -5.66 10.00 18.27
N ARG A 323 -5.79 11.33 18.25
CA ARG A 323 -7.01 12.03 18.67
C ARG A 323 -8.19 11.63 17.80
N GLU A 324 -7.99 11.52 16.49
CA GLU A 324 -9.04 11.06 15.58
C GLU A 324 -9.43 9.59 15.87
N ALA A 325 -8.44 8.72 16.11
CA ALA A 325 -8.67 7.33 16.49
C ALA A 325 -9.31 7.18 17.90
N LYS A 326 -9.30 8.24 18.72
CA LYS A 326 -9.67 8.24 20.14
C LYS A 326 -8.85 7.22 20.94
N PHE A 327 -7.56 7.10 20.62
CA PHE A 327 -6.64 6.18 21.28
C PHE A 327 -5.59 6.92 22.10
N ASP A 328 -5.29 6.37 23.27
CA ASP A 328 -4.14 6.77 24.06
C ASP A 328 -2.86 6.26 23.40
N ALA A 329 -1.78 7.03 23.52
CA ALA A 329 -0.51 6.73 22.87
C ALA A 329 0.11 5.42 23.43
N GLU A 330 -0.09 5.17 24.72
CA GLU A 330 0.32 3.96 25.44
C GLU A 330 -0.33 2.69 24.88
N SER A 331 -1.49 2.82 24.22
CA SER A 331 -2.21 1.68 23.64
C SER A 331 -1.64 1.19 22.31
N ILE A 332 -0.82 2.00 21.62
CA ILE A 332 -0.13 1.58 20.39
C ILE A 332 1.02 0.64 20.76
N GLN A 333 1.07 -0.53 20.13
CA GLN A 333 2.04 -1.59 20.44
C GLN A 333 3.23 -1.62 19.46
N TYR A 334 3.01 -1.20 18.22
CA TYR A 334 4.03 -1.16 17.18
C TYR A 334 3.84 0.04 16.25
N VAL A 335 4.96 0.68 15.87
CA VAL A 335 4.98 1.72 14.83
C VAL A 335 5.83 1.26 13.65
N GLU A 336 5.20 1.20 12.49
CA GLU A 336 5.86 1.12 11.20
C GLU A 336 6.29 2.53 10.77
N ALA A 337 7.52 2.86 11.07
CA ALA A 337 8.06 4.19 10.84
C ALA A 337 8.34 4.46 9.35
N HIS A 338 8.45 5.75 9.01
CA HIS A 338 8.97 6.18 7.72
C HIS A 338 10.40 5.67 7.52
N GLY A 339 11.27 5.72 8.53
CA GLY A 339 12.48 4.90 8.67
C GLY A 339 13.30 4.73 7.40
N THR A 340 13.81 5.82 6.84
CA THR A 340 14.51 5.77 5.54
C THR A 340 15.95 5.30 5.65
N GLY A 341 16.55 5.24 6.85
CA GLY A 341 17.97 5.00 6.98
C GLY A 341 18.79 6.25 6.69
N THR A 342 18.19 7.44 6.82
CA THR A 342 18.89 8.70 6.54
C THR A 342 19.57 9.23 7.80
N PRO A 343 20.80 9.78 7.71
CA PRO A 343 21.54 10.28 8.86
C PRO A 343 20.78 11.33 9.70
N LEU A 344 19.97 12.16 9.04
CA LEU A 344 19.21 13.25 9.66
C LEU A 344 17.77 12.84 10.00
N GLY A 345 17.10 12.10 9.12
CA GLY A 345 15.69 11.76 9.27
C GLY A 345 15.44 10.78 10.41
N ASP A 346 16.24 9.73 10.51
CA ASP A 346 16.05 8.68 11.52
C ASP A 346 16.09 9.24 12.97
N PRO A 347 17.07 10.11 13.35
CA PRO A 347 17.04 10.74 14.66
C PRO A 347 15.81 11.60 14.92
N ILE A 348 15.39 12.40 13.94
CA ILE A 348 14.24 13.29 14.09
C ILE A 348 12.96 12.47 14.29
N GLU A 349 12.76 11.44 13.47
CA GLU A 349 11.57 10.60 13.57
C GLU A 349 11.49 9.84 14.89
N VAL A 350 12.59 9.21 15.33
CA VAL A 350 12.56 8.44 16.58
C VAL A 350 12.35 9.36 17.80
N ILE A 351 12.91 10.57 17.80
CA ILE A 351 12.63 11.58 18.83
C ILE A 351 11.16 11.95 18.84
N SER A 352 10.56 12.23 17.67
CA SER A 352 9.14 12.55 17.56
C SER A 352 8.24 11.41 18.04
N LEU A 353 8.55 10.17 17.65
CA LEU A 353 7.84 8.99 18.14
C LEU A 353 7.97 8.85 19.66
N GLY A 354 9.17 9.02 20.21
CA GLY A 354 9.43 8.96 21.65
C GLY A 354 8.68 10.03 22.43
N ASN A 355 8.65 11.26 21.95
CA ASN A 355 7.96 12.38 22.59
C ASN A 355 6.42 12.21 22.62
N VAL A 356 5.84 11.48 21.66
CA VAL A 356 4.38 11.26 21.61
C VAL A 356 3.98 9.95 22.28
N TYR A 357 4.63 8.85 21.94
CA TYR A 357 4.19 7.52 22.34
C TYR A 357 4.79 6.97 23.61
N SER A 358 6.01 7.44 23.94
CA SER A 358 6.86 6.69 24.84
C SER A 358 7.89 7.53 25.61
N PRO A 359 7.52 8.67 26.22
CA PRO A 359 8.42 9.33 27.17
C PRO A 359 8.89 8.34 28.25
N ARG A 360 10.12 8.48 28.74
CA ARG A 360 10.66 7.56 29.75
C ARG A 360 9.74 7.46 30.98
N GLY A 361 9.43 6.22 31.38
CA GLY A 361 8.61 5.90 32.55
C GLY A 361 7.10 5.88 32.28
N THR A 362 6.64 6.05 31.04
CA THR A 362 5.20 6.04 30.73
C THR A 362 4.67 4.66 30.31
N ARG A 363 5.54 3.68 30.09
CA ARG A 363 5.14 2.35 29.58
C ARG A 363 5.73 1.21 30.39
N ASP A 364 4.90 0.18 30.63
CA ASP A 364 5.35 -1.10 31.20
C ASP A 364 6.18 -1.93 30.21
N ARG A 365 5.88 -1.77 28.91
CA ARG A 365 6.56 -2.44 27.80
C ARG A 365 7.03 -1.41 26.80
N ARG A 366 8.24 -1.63 26.30
CA ARG A 366 8.81 -0.77 25.28
C ARG A 366 7.94 -0.76 24.02
N LEU A 367 7.76 0.40 23.43
CA LEU A 367 7.17 0.52 22.10
C LEU A 367 8.13 -0.08 21.08
N LEU A 368 7.62 -0.99 20.25
CA LEU A 368 8.37 -1.55 19.14
C LEU A 368 8.28 -0.61 17.93
N VAL A 369 9.43 -0.32 17.32
CA VAL A 369 9.52 0.46 16.08
C VAL A 369 10.27 -0.34 15.02
N GLY A 370 9.85 -0.24 13.77
CA GLY A 370 10.55 -0.87 12.66
C GLY A 370 10.26 -0.18 11.34
N SER A 371 10.90 -0.64 10.27
CA SER A 371 10.56 -0.20 8.91
C SER A 371 10.77 -1.31 7.89
N VAL A 372 9.79 -1.48 7.01
CA VAL A 372 9.79 -2.40 5.86
C VAL A 372 10.85 -2.02 4.83
N LYS A 373 11.36 -0.79 4.87
CA LYS A 373 12.34 -0.30 3.90
C LYS A 373 13.67 -1.06 3.97
N GLY A 374 13.98 -1.69 5.10
CA GLY A 374 15.12 -2.60 5.21
C GLY A 374 14.95 -3.87 4.35
N ASN A 375 13.73 -4.30 4.09
CA ASN A 375 13.43 -5.50 3.30
C ASN A 375 13.30 -5.19 1.80
N VAL A 376 12.52 -4.16 1.46
CA VAL A 376 12.10 -3.88 0.08
C VAL A 376 12.62 -2.56 -0.48
N GLY A 377 13.53 -1.88 0.25
CA GLY A 377 13.95 -0.54 -0.11
C GLY A 377 12.84 0.49 0.10
N HIS A 378 13.10 1.73 -0.31
CA HIS A 378 12.13 2.81 -0.28
C HIS A 378 11.32 2.82 -1.58
N LEU A 379 10.06 2.40 -1.49
CA LEU A 379 9.14 2.32 -2.64
C LEU A 379 8.53 3.67 -3.05
N GLU A 380 9.19 4.77 -2.71
CA GLU A 380 8.78 6.16 -3.03
C GLU A 380 7.27 6.41 -2.81
N ALA A 381 6.49 6.68 -3.85
CA ALA A 381 5.04 6.93 -3.74
C ALA A 381 4.25 5.78 -3.10
N ALA A 382 4.74 4.54 -3.23
CA ALA A 382 4.16 3.32 -2.69
C ALA A 382 4.68 2.93 -1.29
N ALA A 383 5.63 3.71 -0.73
CA ALA A 383 6.30 3.36 0.52
C ALA A 383 5.35 3.27 1.72
N GLY A 384 4.38 4.16 1.79
CA GLY A 384 3.37 4.14 2.84
C GLY A 384 2.45 2.91 2.75
N MET A 385 2.11 2.48 1.54
CA MET A 385 1.28 1.31 1.30
C MET A 385 1.99 0.02 1.72
N ALA A 386 3.28 -0.11 1.44
CA ALA A 386 4.07 -1.25 1.93
C ALA A 386 4.07 -1.32 3.47
N GLY A 387 4.18 -0.17 4.14
CA GLY A 387 4.07 -0.09 5.60
C GLY A 387 2.68 -0.51 6.11
N LEU A 388 1.61 0.00 5.48
CA LEU A 388 0.23 -0.37 5.84
C LEU A 388 -0.03 -1.88 5.65
N LEU A 389 0.42 -2.48 4.54
CA LEU A 389 0.27 -3.91 4.31
C LEU A 389 1.08 -4.75 5.31
N LYS A 390 2.25 -4.27 5.75
CA LYS A 390 3.00 -4.90 6.84
C LYS A 390 2.23 -4.85 8.16
N LEU A 391 1.49 -3.77 8.44
CA LEU A 391 0.62 -3.72 9.61
C LEU A 391 -0.49 -4.78 9.55
N LEU A 392 -1.04 -5.08 8.37
CA LEU A 392 -2.01 -6.17 8.22
C LEU A 392 -1.38 -7.52 8.56
N VAL A 393 -0.15 -7.78 8.09
CA VAL A 393 0.62 -8.99 8.46
C VAL A 393 0.83 -9.05 9.97
N VAL A 394 1.28 -7.97 10.60
CA VAL A 394 1.52 -7.90 12.06
C VAL A 394 0.23 -8.15 12.85
N CYS A 395 -0.89 -7.54 12.45
CA CYS A 395 -2.18 -7.73 13.10
C CYS A 395 -2.71 -9.17 12.94
N LYS A 396 -2.47 -9.79 11.78
CA LYS A 396 -2.87 -11.19 11.51
C LYS A 396 -2.02 -12.16 12.33
N ALA A 397 -0.70 -12.01 12.31
CA ALA A 397 0.22 -12.90 13.00
C ALA A 397 0.21 -12.72 14.52
N GLY A 398 -0.13 -11.51 15.00
CA GLY A 398 0.03 -11.16 16.41
C GLY A 398 1.50 -10.95 16.82
N GLU A 399 2.40 -10.81 15.85
CA GLU A 399 3.84 -10.72 16.04
C GLU A 399 4.44 -9.65 15.12
N VAL A 400 5.51 -9.01 15.57
CA VAL A 400 6.28 -8.03 14.80
C VAL A 400 7.52 -8.71 14.20
N PRO A 401 7.71 -8.66 12.87
CA PRO A 401 8.89 -9.21 12.22
C PRO A 401 10.14 -8.34 12.48
N PRO A 402 11.35 -8.91 12.39
CA PRO A 402 12.59 -8.14 12.57
C PRO A 402 12.75 -7.04 11.52
N THR A 403 13.35 -5.92 11.92
CA THR A 403 13.74 -4.83 11.02
C THR A 403 15.02 -5.25 10.30
N ALA A 404 14.92 -5.53 9.01
CA ALA A 404 16.07 -5.90 8.20
C ALA A 404 17.14 -4.79 8.19
N ASN A 405 18.40 -5.21 8.03
CA ASN A 405 19.60 -4.36 8.04
C ASN A 405 19.91 -3.61 9.35
N PHE A 406 19.19 -3.88 10.45
CA PHE A 406 19.50 -3.35 11.77
C PHE A 406 20.46 -4.26 12.55
N GLN A 407 21.53 -3.71 13.11
CA GLN A 407 22.54 -4.40 13.91
C GLN A 407 22.94 -3.60 15.15
N VAL A 408 23.23 -2.30 14.98
CA VAL A 408 23.70 -1.44 16.06
C VAL A 408 22.85 -0.16 16.09
N PRO A 409 22.24 0.20 17.23
CA PRO A 409 21.44 1.42 17.34
C PRO A 409 22.24 2.68 16.97
N ASN A 410 21.63 3.59 16.21
CA ASN A 410 22.26 4.85 15.82
C ASN A 410 22.53 5.72 17.07
N PRO A 411 23.80 6.10 17.35
CA PRO A 411 24.16 6.81 18.59
C PRO A 411 23.67 8.26 18.62
N ARG A 412 23.17 8.80 17.50
CA ARG A 412 22.55 10.13 17.45
C ARG A 412 21.13 10.16 18.01
N ILE A 413 20.53 8.99 18.23
CA ILE A 413 19.23 8.87 18.88
C ILE A 413 19.47 8.72 20.39
N PRO A 414 18.82 9.54 21.24
CA PRO A 414 18.96 9.43 22.68
C PRO A 414 18.05 8.31 23.24
N TRP A 415 18.33 7.05 22.89
CA TRP A 415 17.49 5.88 23.22
C TRP A 415 17.15 5.76 24.71
N ALA A 416 18.05 6.18 25.60
CA ALA A 416 17.83 6.12 27.06
C ALA A 416 16.71 7.04 27.56
N ASN A 417 16.28 8.03 26.75
CA ASN A 417 15.23 8.99 27.11
C ASN A 417 13.82 8.48 26.80
N TYR A 418 13.69 7.29 26.22
CA TYR A 418 12.41 6.79 25.72
C TYR A 418 12.24 5.31 26.04
N ASP A 419 11.00 4.90 26.31
CA ASP A 419 10.63 3.48 26.42
C ASP A 419 10.35 2.87 25.05
N LEU A 420 11.23 3.07 24.07
CA LEU A 420 11.09 2.53 22.72
C LEU A 420 12.34 1.77 22.30
N GLU A 421 12.18 0.81 21.39
CA GLU A 421 13.28 0.06 20.80
C GLU A 421 12.99 -0.36 19.37
N VAL A 422 14.06 -0.58 18.60
CA VAL A 422 13.95 -1.13 17.25
C VAL A 422 13.70 -2.63 17.37
N ASN A 423 12.69 -3.14 16.67
CA ASN A 423 12.40 -4.57 16.66
C ASN A 423 13.43 -5.30 15.80
N ASP A 424 14.41 -5.95 16.43
CA ASP A 424 15.52 -6.65 15.78
C ASP A 424 15.30 -8.17 15.63
N THR A 425 14.28 -8.69 16.29
CA THR A 425 13.92 -10.11 16.36
C THR A 425 12.40 -10.25 16.34
N THR A 426 11.88 -11.43 16.01
CA THR A 426 10.43 -11.66 16.07
C THR A 426 9.92 -11.50 17.50
N ARG A 427 8.88 -10.69 17.69
CA ARG A 427 8.29 -10.39 19.01
C ARG A 427 6.78 -10.47 18.98
N ALA A 428 6.21 -11.25 19.90
CA ALA A 428 4.76 -11.31 20.08
C ALA A 428 4.21 -10.02 20.70
N LEU A 429 3.07 -9.57 20.17
CA LEU A 429 2.30 -8.46 20.71
C LEU A 429 1.35 -8.93 21.81
N SER A 430 0.91 -7.99 22.65
CA SER A 430 -0.09 -8.28 23.68
C SER A 430 -1.47 -8.42 23.03
N THR A 431 -2.08 -9.59 23.19
CA THR A 431 -3.44 -9.88 22.73
C THR A 431 -4.50 -9.65 23.82
N ARG A 432 -4.12 -9.10 24.98
CA ARG A 432 -5.05 -8.74 26.08
C ARG A 432 -6.03 -7.65 25.67
N VAL A 433 -5.62 -6.80 24.74
CA VAL A 433 -6.42 -5.79 24.07
C VAL A 433 -6.27 -5.99 22.56
N PRO A 434 -7.19 -5.49 21.72
CA PRO A 434 -6.99 -5.48 20.28
C PRO A 434 -5.61 -4.93 19.91
N ILE A 435 -4.93 -5.56 18.96
CA ILE A 435 -3.63 -5.08 18.51
C ILE A 435 -3.83 -3.72 17.84
N ARG A 436 -3.12 -2.70 18.33
CA ARG A 436 -3.14 -1.34 17.79
C ARG A 436 -1.76 -0.97 17.32
N VAL A 437 -1.69 -0.49 16.10
CA VAL A 437 -0.44 -0.22 15.39
C VAL A 437 -0.59 1.04 14.56
N SER A 438 0.52 1.66 14.17
CA SER A 438 0.46 2.83 13.30
C SER A 438 1.57 2.85 12.26
N VAL A 439 1.38 3.63 11.19
CA VAL A 439 2.33 3.79 10.10
C VAL A 439 2.53 5.27 9.78
N SER A 440 3.80 5.65 9.57
CA SER A 440 4.21 7.00 9.16
C SER A 440 4.74 7.04 7.73
N ALA A 441 4.41 8.10 7.00
CA ALA A 441 5.09 8.45 5.75
C ALA A 441 5.31 9.97 5.67
N PHE A 442 6.56 10.38 5.48
CA PHE A 442 6.97 11.78 5.42
C PHE A 442 7.54 12.08 4.04
N GLY A 443 6.84 12.92 3.28
CA GLY A 443 7.19 13.29 1.91
C GLY A 443 8.38 14.24 1.87
N LEU A 444 9.23 14.08 0.86
CA LEU A 444 10.38 14.96 0.61
C LEU A 444 9.99 16.44 0.47
N SER A 445 8.76 16.73 0.02
CA SER A 445 8.21 18.08 -0.07
C SER A 445 7.76 18.67 1.28
N GLY A 446 7.77 17.88 2.35
CA GLY A 446 7.36 18.26 3.70
C GLY A 446 5.94 17.83 4.08
N THR A 447 5.19 17.15 3.21
CA THR A 447 3.87 16.59 3.55
C THR A 447 4.02 15.37 4.44
N ASN A 448 3.46 15.40 5.64
CA ASN A 448 3.50 14.27 6.58
C ASN A 448 2.14 13.60 6.64
N CYS A 449 2.13 12.26 6.71
CA CYS A 449 0.93 11.50 7.00
C CYS A 449 1.21 10.43 8.05
N HIS A 450 0.25 10.25 8.96
CA HIS A 450 0.27 9.20 9.97
C HIS A 450 -1.09 8.51 10.03
N VAL A 451 -1.10 7.18 10.07
CA VAL A 451 -2.32 6.35 10.08
C VAL A 451 -2.28 5.39 11.27
N VAL A 452 -3.37 5.32 12.01
CA VAL A 452 -3.55 4.45 13.18
C VAL A 452 -4.56 3.35 12.84
N MET A 453 -4.16 2.10 13.11
CA MET A 453 -4.94 0.91 12.81
C MET A 453 -5.17 0.05 14.06
N GLU A 454 -6.26 -0.70 14.03
CA GLU A 454 -6.60 -1.72 15.02
C GLU A 454 -6.88 -3.04 14.28
N GLN A 455 -6.50 -4.15 14.91
CA GLN A 455 -6.80 -5.49 14.44
C GLN A 455 -8.31 -5.65 14.21
N ALA A 456 -8.68 -6.33 13.13
CA ALA A 456 -10.07 -6.68 12.89
C ALA A 456 -10.65 -7.50 14.06
N PRO A 457 -11.93 -7.33 14.41
CA PRO A 457 -12.58 -8.20 15.38
C PRO A 457 -12.40 -9.66 14.96
N ARG A 458 -11.94 -10.51 15.87
CA ARG A 458 -11.83 -11.94 15.60
C ARG A 458 -13.23 -12.44 15.24
N ALA A 459 -13.41 -12.89 14.00
CA ALA A 459 -14.65 -13.57 13.63
C ALA A 459 -14.84 -14.73 14.62
N PRO A 460 -16.07 -14.97 15.13
CA PRO A 460 -16.34 -16.20 15.84
C PRO A 460 -15.84 -17.34 14.94
N GLU A 461 -15.12 -18.31 15.51
CA GLU A 461 -14.80 -19.52 14.76
C GLU A 461 -16.13 -20.04 14.20
N LYS A 462 -16.31 -19.91 12.88
CA LYS A 462 -17.44 -20.52 12.20
C LYS A 462 -17.22 -22.00 12.45
N MET A 463 -17.95 -22.57 13.41
CA MET A 463 -18.14 -24.02 13.44
C MET A 463 -18.59 -24.35 12.04
N SER A 464 -17.82 -25.15 11.31
CA SER A 464 -18.16 -25.51 9.95
C SER A 464 -19.59 -26.05 9.98
N SER A 465 -20.56 -25.23 9.59
CA SER A 465 -21.89 -25.71 9.26
C SER A 465 -21.70 -26.35 7.92
N GLY A 466 -21.02 -27.51 7.91
CA GLY A 466 -20.92 -28.35 6.74
C GLY A 466 -22.35 -28.67 6.38
N THR A 467 -22.91 -27.91 5.45
CA THR A 467 -24.15 -28.27 4.80
C THR A 467 -23.80 -29.53 4.04
N ALA A 468 -24.12 -30.68 4.63
CA ALA A 468 -23.88 -31.98 4.02
C ALA A 468 -24.56 -31.97 2.64
N GLY A 469 -23.77 -31.93 1.57
CA GLY A 469 -24.29 -31.81 0.21
C GLY A 469 -23.19 -31.51 -0.82
N PRO A 470 -23.51 -31.62 -2.12
CA PRO A 470 -22.58 -31.29 -3.19
C PRO A 470 -22.34 -29.77 -3.25
N HIS A 471 -21.07 -29.38 -3.42
CA HIS A 471 -20.68 -28.00 -3.72
C HIS A 471 -20.48 -27.81 -5.23
N LEU A 472 -20.88 -26.64 -5.76
CA LEU A 472 -20.69 -26.27 -7.15
C LEU A 472 -19.61 -25.18 -7.27
N LEU A 473 -18.50 -25.52 -7.91
CA LEU A 473 -17.41 -24.59 -8.22
C LEU A 473 -17.49 -24.14 -9.68
N CYS A 474 -17.77 -22.85 -9.91
CA CYS A 474 -17.76 -22.26 -11.24
C CYS A 474 -16.42 -21.56 -11.50
N ILE A 475 -15.74 -21.94 -12.59
CA ILE A 475 -14.46 -21.35 -13.00
C ILE A 475 -14.59 -20.89 -14.45
N SER A 476 -14.18 -19.65 -14.73
CA SER A 476 -14.17 -19.09 -16.08
C SER A 476 -12.92 -18.26 -16.31
N ALA A 477 -12.50 -18.16 -17.57
CA ALA A 477 -11.42 -17.29 -18.03
C ALA A 477 -11.65 -16.92 -19.50
N GLN A 478 -11.09 -15.80 -19.95
CA GLN A 478 -11.29 -15.32 -21.33
C GLN A 478 -10.63 -16.22 -22.39
N THR A 479 -9.62 -17.00 -21.99
CA THR A 479 -8.91 -17.90 -22.90
C THR A 479 -8.78 -19.30 -22.28
N LYS A 480 -8.66 -20.31 -23.15
CA LYS A 480 -8.41 -21.69 -22.73
C LYS A 480 -7.11 -21.82 -21.92
N THR A 481 -6.06 -21.09 -22.30
CA THR A 481 -4.78 -21.11 -21.59
C THR A 481 -4.93 -20.56 -20.18
N ALA A 482 -5.61 -19.41 -20.02
CA ALA A 482 -5.88 -18.83 -18.71
C ALA A 482 -6.76 -19.74 -17.84
N LEU A 483 -7.76 -20.41 -18.43
CA LEU A 483 -8.60 -21.39 -17.72
C LEU A 483 -7.76 -22.55 -17.17
N MET A 484 -6.84 -23.09 -17.97
CA MET A 484 -5.95 -24.17 -17.53
C MET A 484 -5.00 -23.75 -16.41
N VAL A 485 -4.51 -22.51 -16.42
CA VAL A 485 -3.71 -21.95 -15.31
C VAL A 485 -4.56 -21.83 -14.06
N LEU A 486 -5.77 -21.27 -14.18
CA LEU A 486 -6.68 -21.08 -13.06
C LEU A 486 -7.09 -22.43 -12.42
N LEU A 487 -7.35 -23.45 -13.23
CA LEU A 487 -7.62 -24.81 -12.74
C LEU A 487 -6.48 -25.39 -11.91
N LYS A 488 -5.21 -25.13 -12.28
CA LYS A 488 -4.05 -25.54 -11.49
C LYS A 488 -4.01 -24.82 -10.15
N HIS A 489 -4.31 -23.51 -10.11
CA HIS A 489 -4.36 -22.74 -8.86
C HIS A 489 -5.46 -23.25 -7.93
N PHE A 490 -6.67 -23.49 -8.45
CA PHE A 490 -7.75 -24.07 -7.66
C PHE A 490 -7.41 -25.47 -7.15
N ARG A 491 -6.71 -26.29 -7.95
CA ARG A 491 -6.26 -27.61 -7.50
C ARG A 491 -5.34 -27.52 -6.28
N VAL A 492 -4.35 -26.62 -6.31
CA VAL A 492 -3.45 -26.39 -5.18
C VAL A 492 -4.21 -25.88 -3.95
N LEU A 493 -5.16 -24.96 -4.14
CA LEU A 493 -5.99 -24.43 -3.06
C LEU A 493 -6.86 -25.51 -2.40
N ILE A 494 -7.51 -26.34 -3.21
CA ILE A 494 -8.38 -27.42 -2.73
C ILE A 494 -7.58 -28.49 -1.99
N ASP A 495 -6.36 -28.78 -2.46
CA ASP A 495 -5.48 -29.77 -1.84
C ASP A 495 -4.76 -29.23 -0.57
N SER A 496 -4.97 -27.97 -0.18
CA SER A 496 -4.33 -27.35 0.99
C SER A 496 -5.03 -27.70 2.31
N ASP A 497 -4.25 -27.86 3.39
CA ASP A 497 -4.77 -28.15 4.73
C ASP A 497 -5.68 -27.03 5.24
N GLY A 498 -6.86 -27.39 5.75
CA GLY A 498 -7.82 -26.42 6.31
C GLY A 498 -8.72 -25.74 5.27
N CYS A 499 -8.71 -26.19 4.02
CA CYS A 499 -9.58 -25.67 2.97
C CYS A 499 -11.07 -25.95 3.25
N ASP A 500 -11.88 -24.90 3.41
CA ASP A 500 -13.34 -24.99 3.42
C ASP A 500 -13.87 -24.91 1.98
N LEU A 501 -14.21 -26.07 1.42
CA LEU A 501 -14.76 -26.19 0.06
C LEU A 501 -16.01 -25.35 -0.17
N GLY A 502 -16.86 -25.16 0.86
CA GLY A 502 -18.06 -24.36 0.77
C GLY A 502 -17.74 -22.88 0.58
N GLU A 503 -16.80 -22.36 1.37
CA GLU A 503 -16.31 -20.98 1.26
C GLU A 503 -15.55 -20.73 -0.05
N VAL A 504 -14.75 -21.69 -0.52
CA VAL A 504 -14.07 -21.61 -1.82
C VAL A 504 -15.09 -21.53 -2.96
N CYS A 505 -16.09 -22.41 -2.97
CA CYS A 505 -17.14 -22.39 -3.98
C CYS A 505 -17.96 -21.10 -3.92
N ARG A 506 -18.34 -20.65 -2.71
CA ARG A 506 -19.08 -19.39 -2.53
C ARG A 506 -18.27 -18.22 -3.10
N SER A 507 -17.02 -18.06 -2.67
CA SER A 507 -16.13 -16.97 -3.09
C SER A 507 -15.88 -16.97 -4.60
N ALA A 508 -15.63 -18.14 -5.20
CA ALA A 508 -15.45 -18.25 -6.65
C ALA A 508 -16.72 -17.87 -7.43
N ASN A 509 -17.90 -18.22 -6.91
CA ASN A 509 -19.15 -17.99 -7.60
C ASN A 509 -19.65 -16.53 -7.49
N VAL A 510 -19.42 -15.86 -6.36
CA VAL A 510 -19.94 -14.49 -6.11
C VAL A 510 -18.89 -13.40 -6.34
N GLY A 511 -17.62 -13.71 -6.09
CA GLY A 511 -16.52 -12.75 -6.08
C GLY A 511 -15.66 -12.74 -7.34
N ARG A 512 -16.11 -13.38 -8.42
CA ARG A 512 -15.41 -13.40 -9.71
C ARG A 512 -16.34 -12.99 -10.83
N ASN A 513 -15.77 -12.33 -11.84
CA ASN A 513 -16.49 -12.09 -13.08
C ASN A 513 -16.64 -13.40 -13.85
N HIS A 514 -17.87 -13.82 -14.12
CA HIS A 514 -18.13 -14.95 -15.00
C HIS A 514 -18.07 -14.49 -16.45
N VAL A 515 -17.11 -15.02 -17.20
CA VAL A 515 -16.86 -14.67 -18.60
C VAL A 515 -17.16 -15.86 -19.51
N GLY A 516 -17.76 -15.60 -20.68
CA GLY A 516 -17.88 -16.60 -21.73
C GLY A 516 -16.53 -16.84 -22.40
N ALA A 517 -16.24 -18.08 -22.78
CA ALA A 517 -15.12 -18.36 -23.67
C ALA A 517 -15.40 -17.67 -25.02
N ALA A 518 -14.48 -16.81 -25.46
CA ALA A 518 -14.51 -16.24 -26.81
C ALA A 518 -14.11 -17.29 -27.85
#